data_AF-G2PDM1-F1
#
_entry.id   AF-G2PDM1-F1
#
_cell.length_a   1.000
_cell.length_b   1.000
_cell.length_c   1.000
_cell.angle_alpha   90.00
_cell.angle_beta   90.00
_cell.angle_gamma   90.00
#
_symmetry.space_group_name_H-M   'P 1'
#
loop_
_entity.id
_entity.type
_entity.pdbx_description
1 polymer ?
#
loop_
_entity_poly.entity_id
_entity_poly.type
_entity_poly.pdbx_seq_one_letter_code
_entity_poly.pdbx_strand_id
1 'polypeptide(L)'
;MRLRHALASAGLGTAVAVGTMVVPAQAASTTTTAVRSPAAACTEWFDNAGSGGAERFHVQCPGYYVTVSVTCSSGSPINGPKRWEYQKAECRNGAYITSGSYRATRT
;
A
#
# COMPACT_ATOMS: atom_id res chain seq x y z
N MET A 1 16.42 -22.60 -64.87
CA MET A 1 17.39 -23.66 -64.55
C MET A 1 16.89 -24.39 -63.31
N ARG A 2 16.73 -25.72 -63.42
CA ARG A 2 16.23 -26.59 -62.34
C ARG A 2 17.42 -27.11 -61.56
N LEU A 3 17.49 -26.83 -60.26
CA LEU A 3 18.44 -27.47 -59.36
C LEU A 3 17.68 -28.44 -58.45
N ARG A 4 18.10 -29.70 -58.53
CA ARG A 4 17.65 -30.82 -57.70
C ARG A 4 18.74 -31.16 -56.66
N HIS A 5 18.31 -31.88 -55.62
CA HIS A 5 19.09 -32.67 -54.65
C HIS A 5 19.56 -31.88 -53.41
N ALA A 6 19.52 -32.39 -52.18
CA ALA A 6 19.42 -33.78 -51.71
C ALA A 6 18.71 -33.87 -50.33
N LEU A 7 18.15 -35.06 -50.06
CA LEU A 7 17.74 -35.51 -48.73
C LEU A 7 18.97 -35.67 -47.81
N ALA A 8 18.84 -35.29 -46.54
CA ALA A 8 19.67 -35.79 -45.45
C ALA A 8 18.78 -36.07 -44.24
N SER A 9 18.80 -37.33 -43.81
CA SER A 9 18.03 -37.89 -42.70
C SER A 9 18.77 -37.78 -41.38
N ALA A 10 18.00 -37.99 -40.31
CA ALA A 10 18.39 -38.45 -38.96
C ALA A 10 18.54 -37.39 -37.87
N GLY A 11 17.78 -37.62 -36.79
CA GLY A 11 17.86 -36.89 -35.53
C GLY A 11 16.62 -37.11 -34.66
N LEU A 12 16.27 -38.37 -34.35
CA LEU A 12 15.32 -38.68 -33.28
C LEU A 12 15.94 -38.24 -31.95
N GLY A 13 15.36 -37.21 -31.35
CA GLY A 13 15.74 -36.72 -30.03
C GLY A 13 14.52 -36.17 -29.31
N THR A 14 13.73 -37.06 -28.72
CA THR A 14 12.70 -36.71 -27.73
C THR A 14 13.39 -36.20 -26.46
N ALA A 15 13.61 -34.90 -26.37
CA ALA A 15 13.89 -34.23 -25.10
C ALA A 15 12.55 -33.75 -24.52
N VAL A 16 11.91 -34.60 -23.71
CA VAL A 16 10.85 -34.16 -22.80
C VAL A 16 11.53 -33.35 -21.72
N ALA A 17 11.62 -32.03 -21.93
CA ALA A 17 11.95 -31.09 -20.88
C ALA A 17 10.72 -30.98 -19.97
N VAL A 18 10.74 -31.70 -18.84
CA VAL A 18 9.86 -31.40 -17.71
C VAL A 18 10.35 -30.08 -17.13
N GLY A 19 9.90 -28.98 -17.74
CA GLY A 19 10.06 -27.64 -17.19
C GLY A 19 9.30 -27.58 -15.89
N THR A 20 10.03 -27.61 -14.79
CA THR A 20 9.49 -27.35 -13.45
C THR A 20 8.80 -26.00 -13.48
N MET A 21 7.49 -26.02 -13.21
CA MET A 21 6.72 -24.80 -13.01
C MET A 21 7.29 -24.11 -11.77
N VAL A 22 8.14 -23.12 -11.97
CA VAL A 22 8.45 -22.13 -10.93
C VAL A 22 7.18 -21.33 -10.72
N VAL A 23 6.34 -21.81 -9.81
CA VAL A 23 5.29 -21.00 -9.22
C VAL A 23 6.03 -19.87 -8.48
N PRO A 24 5.82 -18.59 -8.81
CA PRO A 24 6.32 -17.53 -7.96
C PRO A 24 5.68 -17.73 -6.59
N ALA A 25 6.49 -18.08 -5.59
CA ALA A 25 6.07 -18.02 -4.21
C ALA A 25 5.68 -16.57 -3.95
N GLN A 26 4.37 -16.31 -3.92
CA GLN A 26 3.83 -15.03 -3.47
C GLN A 26 4.39 -14.85 -2.06
N ALA A 27 5.30 -13.88 -1.92
CA ALA A 27 5.78 -13.48 -0.61
C ALA A 27 4.56 -13.12 0.22
N ALA A 28 4.29 -13.95 1.24
CA ALA A 28 3.27 -13.63 2.22
C ALA A 28 3.60 -12.23 2.75
N SER A 29 2.66 -11.30 2.58
CA SER A 29 2.78 -10.00 3.21
C SER A 29 2.91 -10.26 4.70
N THR A 30 4.11 -10.08 5.24
CA THR A 30 4.33 -9.97 6.67
C THR A 30 3.48 -8.81 7.11
N THR A 31 2.30 -9.14 7.63
CA THR A 31 1.49 -8.21 8.39
C THR A 31 2.32 -7.94 9.63
N THR A 32 3.18 -6.93 9.55
CA THR A 32 3.80 -6.33 10.71
C THR A 32 2.64 -5.75 11.48
N THR A 33 2.10 -6.53 12.42
CA THR A 33 1.28 -6.00 13.50
C THR A 33 2.18 -5.02 14.21
N ALA A 34 2.13 -3.76 13.80
CA ALA A 34 2.85 -2.68 14.44
C ALA A 34 2.47 -2.78 15.93
N VAL A 35 3.47 -3.08 16.76
CA VAL A 35 3.30 -3.09 18.20
C VAL A 35 2.77 -1.70 18.57
N ARG A 36 1.47 -1.65 18.85
CA ARG A 36 0.75 -0.45 19.22
C ARG A 36 1.37 -0.01 20.54
N SER A 37 2.28 0.98 20.51
CA SER A 37 2.64 1.74 21.71
C SER A 37 1.34 2.06 22.43
N PRO A 38 1.29 1.93 23.78
CA PRO A 38 0.06 2.09 24.54
C PRO A 38 -0.61 3.37 24.07
N ALA A 39 -1.70 3.18 23.31
CA ALA A 39 -2.33 4.27 22.62
C ALA A 39 -2.74 5.24 23.71
N ALA A 40 -2.21 6.46 23.66
CA ALA A 40 -2.87 7.57 24.34
C ALA A 40 -4.37 7.46 24.03
N ALA A 41 -5.25 7.80 24.98
CA ALA A 41 -6.69 7.79 24.76
C ALA A 41 -7.03 8.85 23.70
N CYS A 42 -6.78 8.50 22.44
CA CYS A 42 -6.94 9.34 21.29
C CYS A 42 -8.34 9.13 20.77
N THR A 43 -9.03 10.24 20.47
CA THR A 43 -10.31 10.19 19.79
C THR A 43 -10.05 10.33 18.29
N GLU A 44 -10.58 9.39 17.52
CA GLU A 44 -10.47 9.35 16.07
C GLU A 44 -11.86 9.56 15.47
N TRP A 45 -11.98 10.39 14.43
CA TRP A 45 -13.24 10.56 13.71
C TRP A 45 -13.02 10.99 12.27
N PHE A 46 -14.07 10.83 11.47
CA PHE A 46 -14.14 11.33 10.09
C PHE A 46 -15.17 12.44 9.97
N ASP A 47 -14.92 13.40 9.09
CA ASP A 47 -15.93 14.35 8.63
C ASP A 47 -15.83 14.57 7.11
N ASN A 48 -16.90 15.08 6.50
CA ASN A 48 -16.99 15.29 5.04
C ASN A 48 -16.64 16.72 4.59
N ALA A 49 -15.88 17.46 5.40
CA ALA A 49 -15.50 18.83 5.08
C ALA A 49 -14.13 18.92 4.39
N GLY A 50 -13.71 17.85 3.73
CA GLY A 50 -12.55 17.81 2.85
C GLY A 50 -12.85 18.38 1.47
N SER A 51 -11.79 18.55 0.67
CA SER A 51 -11.89 19.08 -0.69
C SER A 51 -12.91 18.30 -1.52
N GLY A 52 -13.86 18.99 -2.17
CA GLY A 52 -14.90 18.36 -2.98
C GLY A 52 -15.90 17.47 -2.21
N GLY A 53 -15.98 17.63 -0.87
CA GLY A 53 -16.81 16.77 -0.01
C GLY A 53 -16.13 15.47 0.41
N ALA A 54 -14.81 15.35 0.18
CA ALA A 54 -14.04 14.19 0.62
C ALA A 54 -13.96 14.11 2.15
N GLU A 55 -13.73 12.89 2.64
CA GLU A 55 -13.52 12.63 4.05
C GLU A 55 -12.19 13.23 4.53
N ARG A 56 -12.18 13.71 5.77
CA ARG A 56 -10.99 14.09 6.53
C ARG A 56 -10.87 13.16 7.72
N PHE A 57 -9.66 12.68 8.00
CA PHE A 57 -9.39 11.87 9.18
C PHE A 57 -8.79 12.74 10.26
N HIS A 58 -9.42 12.72 11.43
CA HIS A 58 -9.07 13.54 12.58
C HIS A 58 -8.63 12.67 13.74
N VAL A 59 -7.61 13.14 14.45
CA VAL A 59 -7.09 12.49 15.64
C VAL A 59 -6.80 13.53 16.71
N GLN A 60 -7.39 13.35 17.88
CA GLN A 60 -7.15 14.16 19.07
C GLN A 60 -6.55 13.30 20.18
N CYS A 61 -5.35 13.63 20.64
CA CYS A 61 -4.62 12.95 21.70
C CYS A 61 -4.13 13.98 22.74
N PRO A 62 -4.90 14.28 23.80
CA PRO A 62 -4.50 15.25 24.83
C PRO A 62 -3.15 14.92 25.47
N GLY A 63 -2.22 15.88 25.54
CA GLY A 63 -0.87 15.69 26.07
C GLY A 63 0.14 14.99 25.14
N TYR A 64 -0.14 14.86 23.84
CA TYR A 64 0.77 14.24 22.86
C TYR A 64 0.88 15.07 21.59
N TYR A 65 2.04 15.05 20.95
CA TYR A 65 2.18 15.41 19.55
C TYR A 65 1.66 14.30 18.65
N VAL A 66 0.81 14.66 17.70
CA VAL A 66 0.11 13.76 16.79
C VAL A 66 0.61 13.99 15.36
N THR A 67 0.93 12.89 14.69
CA THR A 67 1.10 12.81 13.24
C THR A 67 0.01 11.90 12.70
N VAL A 68 -0.68 12.33 11.64
CA VAL A 68 -1.75 11.57 11.00
C VAL A 68 -1.33 11.19 9.59
N SER A 69 -1.64 9.96 9.19
CA SER A 69 -1.34 9.41 7.88
C SER A 69 -2.61 8.82 7.29
N VAL A 70 -3.01 9.27 6.10
CA VAL A 70 -4.18 8.74 5.37
C VAL A 70 -3.75 8.14 4.05
N THR A 71 -4.32 7.01 3.68
CA THR A 71 -4.17 6.42 2.34
C THR A 71 -5.35 6.84 1.50
N CYS A 72 -5.08 7.55 0.40
CA CYS A 72 -6.12 7.96 -0.53
C CYS A 72 -6.47 6.86 -1.52
N SER A 73 -7.65 6.94 -2.13
CA SER A 73 -8.06 6.06 -3.23
C SER A 73 -7.12 6.09 -4.45
N SER A 74 -6.35 7.17 -4.61
CA SER A 74 -5.26 7.27 -5.59
C SER A 74 -4.03 6.40 -5.25
N GLY A 75 -4.02 5.73 -4.10
CA GLY A 75 -2.96 4.84 -3.64
C GLY A 75 -1.78 5.54 -2.96
N SER A 76 -1.72 6.87 -2.98
CA SER A 76 -0.64 7.62 -2.33
C SER A 76 -0.99 7.96 -0.88
N PRO A 77 -0.14 7.62 0.10
CA PRO A 77 -0.32 8.05 1.48
C PRO A 77 0.02 9.53 1.63
N ILE A 78 -0.80 10.24 2.40
CA ILE A 78 -0.57 11.63 2.79
C ILE A 78 -0.28 11.64 4.28
N ASN A 79 0.89 12.17 4.64
CA ASN A 79 1.31 12.38 6.02
C ASN A 79 1.09 13.85 6.39
N GLY A 80 0.23 14.09 7.38
CA GLY A 80 0.09 15.39 8.00
C GLY A 80 1.34 15.73 8.83
N PRO A 81 1.63 17.02 9.04
CA PRO A 81 2.72 17.43 9.93
C PRO A 81 2.48 16.97 11.37
N LYS A 82 3.54 16.94 12.18
CA LYS A 82 3.43 16.72 13.63
C LYS A 82 2.80 17.96 14.27
N ARG A 83 1.73 17.80 15.06
CA ARG A 83 1.04 18.90 15.76
C ARG A 83 0.70 18.52 17.20
N TRP A 84 0.70 19.51 18.10
CA TRP A 84 0.34 19.28 19.51
C TRP A 84 -1.16 18.98 19.63
N GLU A 85 -1.47 17.89 20.33
CA GLU A 85 -2.80 17.38 20.74
C GLU A 85 -3.80 17.03 19.66
N TYR A 86 -3.71 17.64 18.49
CA TYR A 86 -4.68 17.44 17.44
C TYR A 86 -4.00 17.50 16.08
N GLN A 87 -4.34 16.53 15.25
CA GLN A 87 -4.00 16.59 13.85
C GLN A 87 -5.08 16.00 12.98
N LYS A 88 -5.13 16.48 11.73
CA LYS A 88 -5.96 15.94 10.67
C LYS A 88 -5.17 15.72 9.40
N ALA A 89 -5.64 14.80 8.57
CA ALA A 89 -5.18 14.65 7.19
C ALA A 89 -6.37 14.42 6.27
N GLU A 90 -6.23 14.87 5.03
CA GLU A 90 -7.26 14.76 4.01
C GLU A 90 -6.62 14.43 2.67
N CYS A 91 -7.40 13.79 1.81
CA CYS A 91 -7.02 13.50 0.44
C CYS A 91 -7.22 14.73 -0.44
N ARG A 92 -6.28 14.96 -1.37
CA ARG A 92 -6.37 16.08 -2.32
C ARG A 92 -7.35 15.74 -3.44
N ASN A 93 -7.88 16.79 -4.09
CA ASN A 93 -8.68 16.69 -5.32
C ASN A 93 -9.94 15.82 -5.20
N GLY A 94 -10.58 15.76 -4.03
CA GLY A 94 -11.81 14.98 -3.85
C GLY A 94 -11.62 13.47 -3.81
N ALA A 95 -10.38 12.96 -3.75
CA ALA A 95 -10.15 11.54 -3.51
C ALA A 95 -10.67 11.17 -2.11
N TYR A 96 -11.24 9.97 -1.96
CA TYR A 96 -11.72 9.47 -0.66
C TYR A 96 -10.61 8.76 0.10
N ILE A 97 -10.77 8.65 1.42
CA ILE A 97 -9.82 7.98 2.31
C ILE A 97 -10.13 6.48 2.34
N THR A 98 -9.14 5.65 2.02
CA THR A 98 -9.26 4.19 2.13
C THR A 98 -8.87 3.70 3.53
N SER A 99 -7.90 4.36 4.17
CA SER A 99 -7.51 4.07 5.55
C SER A 99 -6.86 5.27 6.22
N GLY A 100 -7.03 5.38 7.54
CA GLY A 100 -6.38 6.37 8.39
C GLY A 100 -5.53 5.69 9.47
N SER A 101 -4.42 6.33 9.85
CA SER A 101 -3.57 5.89 10.95
C SER A 101 -2.91 7.11 11.61
N TYR A 102 -2.39 6.93 12.82
CA TYR A 102 -1.73 8.01 13.54
C TYR A 102 -0.57 7.51 14.39
N ARG A 103 0.30 8.45 14.74
CA ARG A 103 1.37 8.29 15.72
C ARG A 103 1.27 9.40 16.74
N ALA A 104 1.27 9.04 18.02
CA ALA A 104 1.26 9.97 19.14
C ALA A 104 2.57 9.86 19.95
N THR A 105 3.23 10.98 20.23
CA THR A 105 4.45 11.05 21.07
C THR A 105 4.39 12.18 22.08
N ARG A 106 4.86 11.96 23.32
CA ARG A 106 4.92 13.04 24.33
C ARG A 106 6.05 14.05 24.11
N THR A 107 7.04 13.70 23.30
CA THR A 107 8.22 14.52 22.97
C THR A 107 8.03 15.32 21.70
#